data_AF-A0A2A5BGZ7-F1
#
_entry.id   AF-A0A2A5BGZ7-F1
#
_cell.length_a   1.000
_cell.length_b   1.000
_cell.length_c   1.000
_cell.angle_alpha   90.00
_cell.angle_beta   90.00
_cell.angle_gamma   90.00
#
_symmetry.space_group_name_H-M   'P 1'
#
loop_
_entity.id
_entity.type
_entity.pdbx_description
1 polymer ?
#
loop_
_entity_poly.entity_id
_entity_poly.type
_entity_poly.pdbx_seq_one_letter_code
_entity_poly.pdbx_strand_id
1 'polypeptide(L)' 'MTKIDKKVEELLAKHPSLTKPEAIKILADKNERKKQKRSEKAERSNAKKLKNEENRPEPK' A
#
# COMPACT_ATOMS: atom_id res chain seq x y z
N MET A 1 20.20 6.34 -9.89
CA MET A 1 19.50 5.16 -9.34
C MET A 1 18.19 5.56 -8.69
N THR A 2 17.08 4.99 -9.13
CA THR A 2 15.78 5.23 -8.51
C THR A 2 15.66 4.49 -7.17
N LYS A 3 14.67 4.86 -6.35
CA LYS A 3 14.37 4.13 -5.10
C LYS A 3 13.93 2.68 -5.35
N ILE A 4 13.46 2.36 -6.55
CA ILE A 4 13.08 1.01 -6.94
C ILE A 4 14.34 0.21 -7.27
N ASP A 5 15.26 0.78 -8.07
CA ASP A 5 16.52 0.11 -8.41
C ASP A 5 17.32 -0.29 -7.17
N LYS A 6 17.44 0.61 -6.18
CA LYS A 6 18.10 0.30 -4.90
C LYS A 6 17.45 -0.88 -4.17
N LYS A 7 16.11 -0.95 -4.17
CA LYS A 7 15.38 -2.06 -3.54
C LYS A 7 15.51 -3.36 -4.32
N VAL A 8 15.60 -3.28 -5.64
CA VAL A 8 15.87 -4.44 -6.50
C VAL A 8 17.26 -4.97 -6.21
N GLU A 9 18.27 -4.11 -6.13
CA GLU A 9 19.64 -4.48 -5.78
C GLU A 9 19.74 -5.09 -4.36
N GLU A 10 19.09 -4.49 -3.37
CA GLU A 10 19.01 -5.06 -2.01
C GLU A 10 18.31 -6.43 -1.99
N LEU A 11 17.28 -6.62 -2.82
CA LEU A 11 16.55 -7.88 -2.91
C LEU A 11 17.39 -8.96 -3.59
N LEU A 12 18.11 -8.60 -4.65
CA LEU A 12 19.05 -9.49 -5.34
C LEU A 12 20.25 -9.84 -4.46
N ALA A 13 20.75 -8.91 -3.65
CA ALA A 13 21.82 -9.17 -2.71
C ALA A 13 21.42 -10.20 -1.64
N LYS A 14 20.16 -10.18 -1.19
CA LYS A 14 19.62 -11.17 -0.23
C LYS A 14 19.21 -12.48 -0.90
N HIS A 15 18.82 -12.43 -2.17
CA HIS A 15 18.34 -13.55 -2.94
C HIS A 15 19.03 -13.57 -4.31
N PRO A 16 20.29 -14.04 -4.37
CA PRO A 16 21.04 -14.07 -5.63
C PRO A 16 20.44 -15.04 -6.66
N SER A 17 19.52 -15.92 -6.25
CA SER A 17 18.76 -16.81 -7.13
C SER A 17 17.60 -16.13 -7.86
N LEU A 18 17.17 -14.96 -7.40
CA LEU A 18 16.09 -14.19 -8.06
C LEU A 18 16.65 -13.46 -9.27
N THR A 19 15.88 -13.43 -10.36
CA THR A 19 16.23 -12.61 -11.51
C THR A 19 15.78 -11.16 -11.32
N LYS A 20 16.45 -10.21 -11.98
CA LYS A 20 16.04 -8.78 -12.00
C LYS A 20 14.54 -8.59 -12.31
N PRO A 21 13.95 -9.22 -13.35
CA PRO A 21 12.52 -9.06 -13.63
C PRO A 21 11.62 -9.62 -12.52
N GLU A 22 11.98 -10.74 -11.89
CA GLU A 22 11.21 -11.29 -10.77
C GLU A 22 11.27 -10.39 -9.54
N ALA A 23 12.45 -9.84 -9.23
CA ALA A 23 12.63 -8.89 -8.15
C ALA A 23 11.75 -7.63 -8.35
N ILE A 24 11.67 -7.14 -9.60
CA ILE A 24 10.80 -6.02 -9.96
C ILE A 24 9.32 -6.40 -9.77
N LYS A 25 8.90 -7.58 -10.25
CA LYS A 25 7.53 -8.07 -10.12
C LYS A 25 7.11 -8.20 -8.65
N ILE A 26 7.96 -8.78 -7.80
CA ILE A 26 7.71 -8.91 -6.36
C ILE A 26 7.50 -7.54 -5.71
N LEU A 27 8.32 -6.54 -6.07
CA LEU A 27 8.19 -5.18 -5.54
C LEU A 27 6.92 -4.49 -6.04
N ALA A 28 6.55 -4.70 -7.31
CA ALA A 28 5.31 -4.17 -7.89
C ALA A 28 4.07 -4.75 -7.18
N ASP A 29 3.99 -6.07 -7.08
CA ASP A 29 2.90 -6.79 -6.41
C ASP A 29 2.77 -6.35 -4.93
N LYS A 30 3.91 -6.17 -4.26
CA LYS A 30 3.94 -5.68 -2.87
C LYS A 30 3.42 -4.25 -2.75
N ASN A 31 3.71 -3.38 -3.72
CA ASN A 31 3.22 -2.01 -3.72
C ASN A 31 1.72 -1.95 -4.02
N GLU A 32 1.24 -2.76 -4.96
CA GLU A 32 -0.18 -2.85 -5.31
C GLU A 32 -1.01 -3.34 -4.11
N ARG A 33 -0.57 -4.42 -3.46
CA ARG A 33 -1.22 -4.92 -2.23
C ARG A 33 -1.27 -3.88 -1.13
N LYS A 34 -0.21 -3.07 -0.99
CA LYS A 34 -0.19 -1.97 -0.01
C LYS A 34 -1.14 -0.84 -0.40
N LYS A 35 -1.31 -0.55 -1.69
CA LYS A 35 -2.24 0.46 -2.19
C LYS A 35 -3.68 0.05 -1.90
N GLN A 36 -4.06 -1.19 -2.21
CA GLN A 36 -5.38 -1.76 -1.93
C GLN A 36 -5.73 -1.69 -0.43
N LYS A 37 -4.82 -2.12 0.45
CA LYS A 37 -5.04 -2.02 1.90
C LYS A 37 -5.22 -0.58 2.40
N ARG A 38 -4.54 0.39 1.77
CA ARG A 38 -4.69 1.81 2.12
C ARG A 38 -6.04 2.36 1.69
N SER A 39 -6.48 2.03 0.47
CA SER A 39 -7.81 2.46 -0.02
C SER A 39 -8.93 1.85 0.82
N GLU A 40 -8.88 0.55 1.12
CA GLU A 40 -9.88 -0.10 1.99
C GLU A 40 -9.95 0.56 3.39
N LYS A 41 -8.79 0.90 3.97
CA LYS A 41 -8.76 1.57 5.28
C LYS A 41 -9.34 2.98 5.19
N ALA A 42 -9.03 3.72 4.13
CA ALA A 42 -9.57 5.06 3.91
C ALA A 42 -11.09 5.02 3.74
N GLU A 43 -11.60 4.07 2.95
CA GLU A 43 -13.02 3.86 2.71
C GLU A 43 -13.76 3.51 4.01
N ARG A 44 -13.24 2.55 4.80
CA ARG A 44 -13.79 2.23 6.12
C ARG A 44 -13.78 3.42 7.07
N SER A 45 -12.72 4.23 7.05
CA SER A 45 -12.65 5.43 7.89
C SER A 45 -13.66 6.49 7.46
N ASN A 46 -13.83 6.71 6.16
CA ASN A 46 -14.78 7.68 5.63
C ASN A 46 -16.23 7.24 5.91
N ALA A 47 -16.55 5.97 5.70
CA ALA A 47 -17.86 5.42 6.04
C ALA A 47 -18.20 5.60 7.53
N LYS A 48 -17.21 5.44 8.43
CA LYS A 48 -17.40 5.71 9.86
C LYS A 48 -17.65 7.19 10.16
N LYS A 49 -16.91 8.09 9.50
CA LYS A 49 -17.11 9.55 9.67
C LYS A 49 -18.50 9.97 9.22
N LEU A 50 -18.93 9.53 8.04
CA LEU A 50 -20.26 9.82 7.49
C LEU A 50 -21.37 9.35 8.44
N LYS A 51 -21.28 8.12 8.95
CA LYS A 51 -22.25 7.62 9.95
C LYS A 51 -22.26 8.44 11.24
N ASN A 52 -21.09 8.87 11.72
CA ASN A 52 -21.02 9.67 12.94
C ASN A 52 -21.57 11.09 12.75
N GLU A 53 -21.43 11.65 11.54
CA GLU A 53 -21.94 12.96 11.17
C GLU A 53 -23.47 12.93 10.99
N GLU A 54 -24.00 11.86 10.41
CA GLU A 54 -25.45 11.59 10.30
C GLU A 54 -26.12 11.38 11.66
N ASN A 55 -25.41 10.81 12.64
CA ASN A 55 -25.93 10.61 14.00
C ASN A 55 -25.62 11.79 14.95
N ARG A 56 -25.11 12.92 14.44
CA ARG A 56 -24.80 14.07 15.28
C ARG A 56 -26.10 14.77 15.68
N PRO A 57 -26.39 14.94 16.99
CA PRO A 57 -27.56 15.67 17.41
C PRO A 57 -27.44 17.14 16.99
N GLU A 58 -28.54 17.69 16.46
CA GLU A 58 -28.59 19.11 16.10
C GLU A 58 -28.31 19.98 17.34
N PRO A 59 -27.48 21.03 17.21
CA PRO A 59 -27.25 21.95 18.31
C PRO A 59 -28.58 22.64 18.66
N LYS A 60 -28.96 22.55 19.94
CA LYS A 60 -30.12 23.24 20.53
C LYS A 60 -29.97 24.75 20.49
#